data_AF-A0A6A4VEY1-F1
#
_entry.id   AF-A0A6A4VEY1-F1
#
_cell.length_a   1.000
_cell.length_b   1.000
_cell.length_c   1.000
_cell.angle_alpha   90.00
_cell.angle_beta   90.00
_cell.angle_gamma   90.00
#
_symmetry.space_group_name_H-M   'P 1'
#
loop_
_entity.id
_entity.type
_entity.pdbx_description
1 polymer ?
#
loop_
_entity_poly.entity_id
_entity_poly.type
_entity_poly.pdbx_seq_one_letter_code
_entity_poly.pdbx_strand_id
1 'polypeptide(L)'
;MALRLQQLRGPALVRPALKVRPASTSSSTSTSDQSSPGPRRYRLTVDAVSSGLPTSTDPAFRMKTDVEGFSDDEVKVTVADGAVTVQAEQERTTDGGRFSRRVYRRVTLPPGVEEGQVTVRREGGAVIVEAPLPQ
;
A
#
# COMPACT_ATOMS: atom_id res chain seq x y z
N MET A 1 -62.79 18.18 2.06
CA MET A 1 -62.60 18.29 3.52
C MET A 1 -61.12 18.10 3.84
N ALA A 2 -60.54 19.05 4.60
CA ALA A 2 -59.36 19.01 5.48
C ALA A 2 -58.06 18.32 4.99
N LEU A 3 -56.96 19.04 4.66
CA LEU A 3 -55.92 19.61 5.54
C LEU A 3 -55.31 18.63 6.58
N ARG A 4 -53.99 18.36 6.51
CA ARG A 4 -52.97 18.81 7.51
C ARG A 4 -51.58 18.13 7.36
N LEU A 5 -50.57 19.00 7.29
CA LEU A 5 -49.14 18.94 7.70
C LEU A 5 -48.52 17.58 8.15
N GLN A 6 -47.30 17.29 7.68
CA GLN A 6 -46.07 17.76 8.37
C GLN A 6 -44.79 17.48 7.58
N GLN A 7 -43.88 18.45 7.63
CA GLN A 7 -42.50 18.35 7.17
C GLN A 7 -41.62 17.61 8.19
N LEU A 8 -40.61 16.90 7.70
CA LEU A 8 -39.40 16.60 8.48
C LEU A 8 -38.18 16.89 7.61
N ARG A 9 -37.63 18.09 7.79
CA ARG A 9 -36.28 18.47 7.35
C ARG A 9 -35.27 17.58 8.05
N GLY A 10 -34.49 16.80 7.29
CA GLY A 10 -33.36 16.05 7.83
C GLY A 10 -32.23 16.99 8.30
N PRO A 11 -31.49 16.63 9.36
CA PRO A 11 -30.45 17.48 9.92
C PRO A 11 -29.23 17.58 8.99
N ALA A 12 -28.77 18.81 8.81
CA ALA A 12 -27.54 19.15 8.13
C ALA A 12 -26.32 18.53 8.86
N LEU A 13 -25.59 17.66 8.17
CA LEU A 13 -24.27 17.18 8.62
C LEU A 13 -23.26 18.32 8.47
N VAL A 14 -23.06 19.04 9.57
CA VAL A 14 -22.00 20.03 9.76
C VAL A 14 -20.66 19.30 9.78
N ARG A 15 -19.78 19.60 8.81
CA ARG A 15 -18.39 19.13 8.80
C ARG A 15 -17.60 19.87 9.90
N PRO A 16 -16.88 19.19 10.80
CA PRO A 16 -15.98 19.89 11.71
C PRO A 16 -14.79 20.48 10.94
N ALA A 17 -14.58 21.78 11.12
CA ALA A 17 -13.48 22.54 10.56
C ALA A 17 -12.13 22.12 11.16
N LEU A 18 -11.13 21.98 10.29
CA LEU A 18 -9.71 21.86 10.63
C LEU A 18 -9.30 22.99 11.60
N LYS A 19 -8.93 22.62 12.83
CA LYS A 19 -8.37 23.54 13.81
C LYS A 19 -6.86 23.68 13.56
N VAL A 20 -6.51 24.59 12.67
CA VAL A 20 -5.14 25.13 12.56
C VAL A 20 -4.85 25.85 13.89
N ARG A 21 -3.88 25.35 14.67
CA ARG A 21 -3.43 26.03 15.89
C ARG A 21 -2.27 26.97 15.54
N PRO A 22 -2.28 28.23 16.03
CA PRO A 22 -1.23 29.20 15.76
C PRO A 22 0.04 28.93 16.55
N ALA A 23 1.17 29.37 16.00
CA ALA A 23 2.48 29.41 16.64
C ALA A 23 2.48 30.40 17.82
N SER A 24 3.07 29.99 18.94
CA SER A 24 3.48 30.90 20.02
C SER A 24 4.76 30.37 20.67
N THR A 25 5.82 31.15 20.48
CA THR A 25 7.14 31.09 21.09
C THR A 25 7.06 31.25 22.61
N SER A 26 7.75 30.40 23.38
CA SER A 26 8.37 30.78 24.65
C SER A 26 9.44 29.78 25.08
N SER A 27 10.55 30.34 25.54
CA SER A 27 11.80 29.74 25.98
C SER A 27 11.80 29.37 27.48
N SER A 28 12.51 28.31 27.88
CA SER A 28 13.22 28.25 29.17
C SER A 28 14.20 27.06 29.25
N THR A 29 15.27 27.28 30.02
CA THR A 29 16.54 26.54 30.07
C THR A 29 16.60 25.62 31.32
N SER A 30 17.53 24.64 31.30
CA SER A 30 18.16 23.91 32.44
C SER A 30 17.31 22.81 33.12
N THR A 31 17.76 21.63 33.55
CA THR A 31 19.09 21.07 33.89
C THR A 31 19.02 19.52 34.02
N SER A 32 20.18 18.87 33.87
CA SER A 32 20.66 17.62 34.53
C SER A 32 19.98 16.26 34.30
N ASP A 33 20.69 15.45 33.50
CA ASP A 33 21.19 14.11 33.86
C ASP A 33 20.20 13.01 34.29
N GLN A 34 19.84 12.12 33.35
CA GLN A 34 20.08 10.66 33.48
C GLN A 34 19.57 9.91 32.24
N SER A 35 20.51 9.29 31.52
CA SER A 35 20.36 8.05 30.76
C SER A 35 19.28 7.99 29.67
N SER A 36 19.50 8.71 28.56
CA SER A 36 18.93 8.33 27.27
C SER A 36 19.71 7.14 26.68
N PRO A 37 19.15 5.93 26.53
CA PRO A 37 19.63 5.04 25.48
C PRO A 37 19.21 5.71 24.16
N GLY A 38 20.20 6.26 23.46
CA GLY A 38 20.00 6.85 22.14
C GLY A 38 19.25 5.90 21.19
N PRO A 39 18.71 6.43 20.08
CA PRO A 39 17.89 5.66 19.17
C PRO A 39 18.65 4.40 18.79
N ARG A 40 17.99 3.26 19.05
CA ARG A 40 18.46 1.91 18.75
C ARG A 40 19.22 1.95 17.44
N ARG A 41 20.55 1.83 17.52
CA ARG A 41 21.36 1.55 16.35
C ARG A 41 20.74 0.32 15.72
N TYR A 42 20.12 0.50 14.56
CA TYR A 42 19.83 -0.59 13.65
C TYR A 42 21.20 -1.19 13.36
N ARG A 43 21.57 -2.20 14.14
CA ARG A 43 22.66 -3.09 13.84
C ARG A 43 22.16 -3.83 12.61
N LEU A 44 22.50 -3.29 11.44
CA LEU A 44 22.50 -4.04 10.21
C LEU A 44 23.54 -5.14 10.43
N THR A 45 23.13 -6.27 11.00
CA THR A 45 23.84 -7.50 10.71
C THR A 45 23.62 -7.68 9.21
N VAL A 46 24.66 -7.34 8.46
CA VAL A 46 24.83 -7.82 7.10
C VAL A 46 25.06 -9.32 7.22
N ASP A 47 23.98 -10.05 7.47
CA ASP A 47 23.94 -11.48 7.23
C ASP A 47 24.11 -11.62 5.73
N ALA A 48 25.37 -11.79 5.34
CA ALA A 48 25.79 -12.18 4.02
C ALA A 48 25.26 -13.60 3.75
N VAL A 49 23.96 -13.68 3.44
CA VAL A 49 23.36 -14.91 2.95
C VAL A 49 23.56 -14.97 1.44
N SER A 50 24.57 -15.78 1.11
CA SER A 50 24.65 -16.66 -0.06
C SER A 50 24.23 -16.05 -1.41
N SER A 51 25.27 -15.71 -2.16
CA SER A 51 25.34 -15.86 -3.61
C SER A 51 24.46 -17.00 -4.15
N GLY A 52 23.31 -16.61 -4.69
CA GLY A 52 22.55 -17.38 -5.65
C GLY A 52 22.10 -16.40 -6.72
N LEU A 53 22.98 -16.07 -7.66
CA LEU A 53 22.59 -15.32 -8.85
C LEU A 53 21.49 -16.14 -9.55
N PRO A 54 20.27 -15.63 -9.74
CA PRO A 54 19.33 -16.30 -10.62
C PRO A 54 19.96 -16.32 -12.01
N THR A 55 20.31 -17.51 -12.50
CA THR A 55 20.78 -17.77 -13.87
C THR A 55 19.65 -17.60 -14.87
N SER A 56 19.01 -16.43 -14.89
CA SER A 56 18.05 -16.04 -15.91
C SER A 56 18.72 -14.94 -16.72
N THR A 57 19.44 -15.37 -17.76
CA THR A 57 20.35 -14.55 -18.57
C THR A 57 19.63 -13.62 -19.56
N ASP A 58 18.30 -13.58 -19.58
CA ASP A 58 17.55 -12.66 -20.44
C ASP A 58 17.14 -11.36 -19.71
N PRO A 59 17.37 -10.18 -20.31
CA PRO A 59 16.86 -8.93 -19.79
C PRO A 59 15.33 -8.96 -19.84
N ALA A 60 14.69 -9.11 -18.67
CA ALA A 60 13.24 -9.15 -18.53
C ALA A 60 12.78 -8.08 -17.54
N PHE A 61 11.68 -7.40 -17.87
CA PHE A 61 10.95 -6.58 -16.91
C PHE A 61 10.38 -7.49 -15.81
N ARG A 62 10.60 -7.11 -14.55
CA ARG A 62 10.10 -7.88 -13.40
C ARG A 62 9.58 -6.96 -12.30
N MET A 63 8.34 -7.17 -11.88
CA MET A 63 7.72 -6.54 -10.72
C MET A 63 7.32 -7.60 -9.71
N LYS A 64 7.64 -7.37 -8.43
CA LYS A 64 7.15 -8.17 -7.30
C LYS A 64 6.30 -7.29 -6.38
N THR A 65 5.09 -7.74 -6.06
CA THR A 65 4.16 -7.07 -5.16
C THR A 65 3.75 -8.02 -4.03
N ASP A 66 3.99 -7.62 -2.79
CA ASP A 66 3.53 -8.35 -1.61
C ASP A 66 2.01 -8.27 -1.49
N VAL A 67 1.38 -9.44 -1.43
CA VAL A 67 -0.05 -9.67 -1.22
C VAL A 67 -0.27 -10.71 -0.13
N GLU A 68 0.65 -10.82 0.84
CA GLU A 68 0.56 -11.79 1.92
C GLU A 68 -0.70 -11.50 2.76
N GLY A 69 -1.47 -12.54 3.11
CA GLY A 69 -2.70 -12.42 3.89
C GLY A 69 -3.95 -12.06 3.10
N PHE A 70 -3.83 -11.72 1.80
CA PHE A 70 -4.95 -11.65 0.87
C PHE A 70 -5.21 -13.02 0.26
N SER A 71 -6.48 -13.40 0.11
CA SER A 71 -6.89 -14.58 -0.66
C SER A 71 -6.69 -14.37 -2.16
N ASP A 72 -6.85 -15.42 -2.97
CA ASP A 72 -6.76 -15.30 -4.44
C ASP A 72 -7.90 -14.44 -5.00
N ASP A 73 -9.10 -14.55 -4.45
CA ASP A 73 -10.27 -13.78 -4.89
C ASP A 73 -10.20 -12.28 -4.54
N GLU A 74 -9.46 -11.93 -3.48
CA GLU A 74 -9.22 -10.54 -3.07
C GLU A 74 -8.16 -9.84 -3.91
N VAL A 75 -7.34 -10.59 -4.69
CA VAL A 75 -6.23 -10.06 -5.49
C VAL A 75 -6.64 -10.01 -6.97
N LYS A 76 -6.69 -8.80 -7.52
CA LYS A 76 -6.94 -8.56 -8.93
C LYS A 76 -5.67 -8.06 -9.62
N VAL A 77 -5.24 -8.77 -10.65
CA VAL A 77 -4.20 -8.30 -11.58
C VAL A 77 -4.86 -7.93 -12.90
N THR A 78 -4.52 -6.77 -13.44
CA THR A 78 -5.04 -6.29 -14.72
C THR A 78 -3.87 -5.77 -15.54
N VAL A 79 -3.74 -6.28 -16.75
CA VAL A 79 -2.80 -5.79 -17.76
C VAL A 79 -3.66 -5.06 -18.78
N ALA A 80 -3.53 -3.74 -18.84
CA ALA A 80 -4.31 -2.87 -19.70
C ALA A 80 -3.59 -1.53 -19.88
N ASP A 81 -3.83 -0.85 -20.99
CA ASP A 81 -3.30 0.50 -21.26
C ASP A 81 -1.76 0.58 -21.17
N GLY A 82 -1.08 -0.48 -21.60
CA GLY A 82 0.38 -0.58 -21.50
C GLY A 82 0.89 -0.56 -20.06
N ALA A 83 0.09 -1.00 -19.08
CA ALA A 83 0.46 -1.05 -17.67
C ALA A 83 -0.09 -2.29 -16.98
N VAL A 84 0.61 -2.73 -15.93
CA VAL A 84 0.13 -3.77 -15.01
C VAL A 84 -0.32 -3.13 -13.72
N THR A 85 -1.54 -3.44 -13.31
CA THR A 85 -2.15 -2.99 -12.06
C THR A 85 -2.45 -4.19 -11.18
N VAL A 86 -1.88 -4.21 -9.99
CA VAL A 86 -2.18 -5.16 -8.91
C VAL A 86 -3.02 -4.43 -7.86
N GLN A 87 -4.21 -4.94 -7.60
CA GLN A 87 -5.13 -4.42 -6.59
C GLN A 87 -5.47 -5.54 -5.62
N ALA A 88 -5.44 -5.27 -4.33
CA ALA A 88 -5.97 -6.19 -3.33
C ALA A 88 -6.66 -5.40 -2.24
N GLU A 89 -7.88 -5.79 -1.88
CA GLU A 89 -8.62 -5.17 -0.78
C GLU A 89 -9.16 -6.26 0.14
N GLN A 90 -8.98 -6.07 1.43
CA GLN A 90 -9.45 -6.99 2.46
C GLN A 90 -10.07 -6.19 3.60
N GLU A 91 -11.25 -6.62 4.01
CA GLU A 91 -11.94 -6.11 5.18
C GLU A 91 -12.40 -7.28 6.05
N ARG A 92 -12.05 -7.24 7.33
CA ARG A 92 -12.47 -8.25 8.30
C ARG A 92 -13.04 -7.57 9.53
N THR A 93 -14.20 -8.04 9.95
CA THR A 93 -14.80 -7.66 11.24
C THR A 93 -14.57 -8.81 12.20
N THR A 94 -14.01 -8.49 13.36
CA THR A 94 -13.76 -9.41 14.46
C THR A 94 -14.40 -8.85 15.72
N ASP A 95 -14.56 -9.67 16.76
CA ASP A 95 -15.16 -9.24 18.04
C ASP A 95 -14.43 -8.04 18.67
N GLY A 96 -13.14 -7.87 18.36
CA GLY A 96 -12.28 -6.78 18.84
C GLY A 96 -12.16 -5.56 17.92
N GLY A 97 -12.85 -5.54 16.77
CA GLY A 97 -12.85 -4.40 15.85
C GLY A 97 -12.75 -4.78 14.37
N ARG A 98 -12.61 -3.74 13.54
CA ARG A 98 -12.53 -3.85 12.08
C ARG A 98 -11.08 -3.70 11.62
N PHE A 99 -10.62 -4.65 10.81
CA PHE A 99 -9.35 -4.62 10.11
C PHE A 99 -9.59 -4.36 8.63
N SER A 100 -8.83 -3.43 8.03
CA SER A 100 -8.89 -3.14 6.60
C SER A 100 -7.47 -2.99 6.06
N ARG A 101 -7.13 -3.75 5.01
CA ARG A 101 -5.86 -3.66 4.29
C ARG A 101 -6.13 -3.49 2.81
N ARG A 102 -5.36 -2.62 2.16
CA ARG A 102 -5.42 -2.39 0.71
C ARG A 102 -4.03 -2.33 0.10
N VAL A 103 -3.88 -2.90 -1.08
CA VAL A 103 -2.70 -2.81 -1.94
C VAL A 103 -3.17 -2.29 -3.29
N TYR A 104 -2.49 -1.26 -3.79
CA TYR A 104 -2.66 -0.78 -5.15
C TYR A 104 -1.29 -0.47 -5.71
N ARG A 105 -0.89 -1.18 -6.77
CA ARG A 105 0.38 -0.95 -7.45
C ARG A 105 0.16 -1.00 -8.95
N ARG A 106 0.47 0.11 -9.62
CA ARG A 106 0.44 0.22 -11.07
C ARG A 106 1.84 0.50 -11.58
N VAL A 107 2.28 -0.24 -12.59
CA VAL A 107 3.57 -0.06 -13.25
C VAL A 107 3.38 -0.10 -14.75
N THR A 108 3.92 0.89 -15.45
CA THR A 108 3.90 0.93 -16.92
C THR A 108 4.83 -0.15 -17.48
N LEU A 109 4.36 -0.86 -18.49
CA LEU A 109 5.16 -1.82 -19.22
C LEU A 109 6.23 -1.09 -20.06
N PRO A 110 7.36 -1.73 -20.33
CA PRO A 110 8.32 -1.24 -21.29
C PRO A 110 7.67 -1.02 -22.67
N PRO A 111 8.13 -0.04 -23.46
CA PRO A 111 7.56 0.26 -24.77
C PRO A 111 7.73 -0.93 -25.72
N GLY A 112 6.68 -1.36 -26.41
CA GLY A 112 6.74 -2.52 -27.32
C GLY A 112 6.50 -3.87 -26.65
N VAL A 113 6.22 -3.90 -25.35
CA VAL A 113 5.69 -5.09 -24.67
C VAL A 113 4.18 -5.12 -24.81
N GLU A 114 3.67 -6.16 -25.45
CA GLU A 114 2.24 -6.40 -25.59
C GLU A 114 1.66 -7.12 -24.37
N GLU A 115 0.36 -6.96 -24.12
CA GLU A 115 -0.32 -7.54 -22.95
C GLU A 115 -0.21 -9.08 -22.92
N GLY A 116 -0.22 -9.72 -24.09
CA GLY A 116 -0.08 -11.18 -24.22
C GLY A 116 1.32 -11.73 -23.92
N GLN A 117 2.33 -10.86 -23.78
CA GLN A 117 3.69 -11.25 -23.42
C GLN A 117 3.96 -11.16 -21.91
N VAL A 118 2.98 -10.64 -21.15
CA VAL A 118 3.09 -10.50 -19.69
C VAL A 118 2.74 -11.82 -19.03
N THR A 119 3.67 -12.35 -18.24
CA THR A 119 3.46 -13.51 -17.39
C THR A 119 3.18 -13.05 -15.96
N VAL A 120 2.06 -13.47 -15.40
CA VAL A 120 1.69 -13.21 -14.01
C VAL A 120 1.67 -14.52 -13.25
N ARG A 121 2.38 -14.59 -12.13
CA ARG A 121 2.38 -15.76 -11.24
C ARG A 121 2.37 -15.34 -9.78
N ARG A 122 1.73 -16.13 -8.95
CA ARG A 122 1.76 -15.97 -7.50
C ARG A 122 2.77 -16.95 -6.91
N GLU A 123 3.68 -16.44 -6.08
CA GLU A 123 4.71 -17.23 -5.42
C GLU A 123 4.75 -16.85 -3.93
N GLY A 124 4.23 -17.72 -3.08
CA GLY A 124 4.05 -17.45 -1.65
C GLY A 124 3.14 -16.24 -1.40
N GLY A 125 3.62 -15.30 -0.58
CA GLY A 125 2.93 -14.06 -0.26
C GLY A 125 3.04 -12.96 -1.31
N ALA A 126 3.47 -13.23 -2.55
CA ALA A 126 3.70 -12.19 -3.56
C ALA A 126 3.16 -12.53 -4.95
N VAL A 127 2.72 -11.50 -5.67
CA VAL A 127 2.48 -11.52 -7.12
C VAL A 127 3.75 -11.08 -7.83
N ILE A 128 4.20 -11.91 -8.77
CA ILE A 128 5.34 -11.65 -9.63
C ILE A 128 4.82 -11.46 -11.06
N VAL A 129 5.22 -10.36 -11.68
CA VAL A 129 4.88 -10.00 -13.05
C VAL A 129 6.18 -9.91 -13.83
N GLU A 130 6.25 -10.64 -14.93
CA GLU A 130 7.43 -10.74 -15.80
C GLU A 130 7.02 -10.43 -17.25
N ALA A 131 7.89 -9.75 -17.99
CA ALA A 131 7.70 -9.50 -19.41
C ALA A 131 9.06 -9.41 -20.14
N PRO A 132 9.15 -9.85 -21.41
CA PRO A 132 10.38 -9.71 -22.18
C PRO A 132 10.71 -8.24 -22.40
N LEU A 133 11.99 -7.86 -22.35
CA LEU A 133 12.38 -6.53 -22.83
C LEU A 133 12.48 -6.56 -24.37
N PRO A 134 11.97 -5.52 -25.06
CA PRO A 134 12.19 -5.38 -26.50
C PRO A 134 13.69 -5.24 -26.78
N GLN A 135 14.15 -5.81 -27.89
CA GLN A 135 15.53 -5.65 -28.39
C GLN A 135 15.72 -4.34 -29.15
#